data_AF-A0A0S9MUF8-F1
#
_entry.id   AF-A0A0S9MUF8-F1
#
_cell.length_a   1.000
_cell.length_b   1.000
_cell.length_c   1.000
_cell.angle_alpha   90.00
_cell.angle_beta   90.00
_cell.angle_gamma   90.00
#
_symmetry.space_group_name_H-M   'P 1'
#
loop_
_entity.id
_entity.type
_entity.pdbx_description
1 polymer ?
#
loop_
_entity_poly.entity_id
_entity_poly.type
_entity_poly.pdbx_seq_one_letter_code
_entity_poly.pdbx_strand_id
1 'polypeptide(L)'
;MGYINPLLRLPAGRDLLALPAPDRERIEAVMRDLRDQANTEAETAWRRRKGPMAAYWRAVATYARHVAHALSQSDQASAGTASATPPAEAHPNA
;
A
#
# COMPACT_ATOMS: atom_id res chain seq x y z
N MET A 1 8.39 -15.72 5.56
CA MET A 1 8.32 -14.44 6.31
C MET A 1 7.77 -13.38 5.39
N GLY A 2 6.53 -12.94 5.62
CA GLY A 2 5.90 -11.88 4.82
C GLY A 2 6.66 -10.57 4.98
N TYR A 3 6.85 -9.84 3.89
CA TYR A 3 7.45 -8.51 3.91
C TYR A 3 6.56 -7.57 4.74
N ILE A 4 6.99 -7.24 5.95
CA ILE A 4 6.30 -6.26 6.79
C ILE A 4 6.69 -4.87 6.28
N ASN A 5 5.69 -4.13 5.78
CA ASN A 5 5.88 -2.76 5.34
C ASN A 5 6.34 -1.89 6.53
N PRO A 6 7.56 -1.29 6.50
CA PRO A 6 8.06 -0.49 7.61
C PRO A 6 7.16 0.71 7.93
N LEU A 7 6.43 1.23 6.93
CA LEU A 7 5.47 2.32 7.14
C LEU A 7 4.37 1.94 8.15
N LEU A 8 3.89 0.69 8.12
CA LEU A 8 2.83 0.19 9.01
C LEU A 8 3.31 -0.08 10.44
N ARG A 9 4.63 0.01 10.69
CA ARG A 9 5.18 -0.01 12.06
C ARG A 9 5.01 1.34 12.77
N LEU A 10 4.75 2.41 12.02
CA LEU A 10 4.55 3.75 12.55
C LEU A 10 3.05 4.01 12.78
N PRO A 11 2.63 4.64 13.89
CA PRO A 11 1.22 4.95 14.14
C PRO A 11 0.55 5.71 12.99
N ALA A 12 1.17 6.80 12.53
CA ALA A 12 0.64 7.61 11.42
C ALA A 12 0.53 6.83 10.08
N GLY A 13 1.38 5.82 9.88
CA GLY A 13 1.30 4.97 8.67
C GLY A 13 0.09 4.04 8.69
N ARG A 14 -0.44 3.69 9.87
CA ARG A 14 -1.63 2.84 10.03
C ARG A 14 -2.91 3.60 9.71
N ASP A 15 -2.91 4.93 9.86
CA ASP A 15 -4.08 5.76 9.55
C ASP A 15 -4.49 5.66 8.06
N LEU A 16 -3.52 5.35 7.18
CA LEU A 16 -3.78 5.04 5.77
C LEU A 16 -4.72 3.85 5.57
N LEU A 17 -4.70 2.88 6.49
CA LEU A 17 -5.55 1.69 6.42
C LEU A 17 -7.02 2.00 6.71
N ALA A 18 -7.29 3.08 7.45
CA ALA A 18 -8.63 3.53 7.82
C ALA A 18 -9.32 4.37 6.74
N LEU A 19 -8.60 4.76 5.69
CA LEU A 19 -9.18 5.49 4.56
C LEU A 19 -10.23 4.63 3.83
N PRO A 20 -11.30 5.24 3.28
CA PRO A 20 -12.24 4.57 2.40
C PRO A 20 -11.54 3.90 1.21
N ALA A 21 -12.03 2.72 0.79
CA ALA A 21 -11.49 1.98 -0.36
C ALA A 21 -11.24 2.85 -1.62
N PRO A 22 -12.21 3.68 -2.09
CA PRO A 22 -11.97 4.47 -3.30
C PRO A 22 -10.84 5.50 -3.14
N ASP A 23 -10.62 6.03 -1.94
CA ASP A 23 -9.53 6.97 -1.69
C ASP A 23 -8.19 6.25 -1.65
N ARG A 24 -8.15 5.05 -1.06
CA ARG A 24 -6.95 4.20 -1.08
C ARG A 24 -6.54 3.84 -2.50
N GLU A 25 -7.49 3.44 -3.34
CA GLU A 25 -7.23 3.09 -4.75
C GLU A 25 -6.66 4.27 -5.54
N ARG A 26 -7.25 5.47 -5.39
CA ARG A 26 -6.79 6.69 -6.05
C ARG A 26 -5.38 7.07 -5.63
N ILE A 27 -5.10 7.04 -4.32
CA ILE A 27 -3.77 7.37 -3.79
C ILE A 27 -2.75 6.29 -4.19
N GLU A 28 -3.14 5.01 -4.14
CA GLU A 28 -2.28 3.89 -4.55
C GLU A 28 -1.84 4.05 -6.01
N ALA A 29 -2.77 4.36 -6.92
CA ALA A 29 -2.46 4.57 -8.33
C ALA A 29 -1.41 5.69 -8.52
N VAL A 30 -1.63 6.86 -7.90
CA VAL A 30 -0.69 7.98 -7.96
C VAL A 30 0.68 7.60 -7.38
N MET A 31 0.72 6.85 -6.28
CA MET A 31 1.98 6.42 -5.65
C MET A 31 2.75 5.41 -6.49
N ARG A 32 2.06 4.58 -7.28
CA ARG A 32 2.69 3.69 -8.26
C ARG A 32 3.32 4.48 -9.40
N ASP A 33 2.60 5.45 -9.95
CA ASP A 33 3.11 6.32 -11.01
C ASP A 33 4.31 7.15 -10.53
N LEU A 34 4.22 7.73 -9.32
CA LEU A 34 5.32 8.49 -8.71
C LEU A 34 6.56 7.63 -8.48
N ARG A 35 6.40 6.37 -8.09
CA ARG A 35 7.52 5.44 -7.95
C ARG A 35 8.26 5.28 -9.28
N ASP A 36 7.53 5.08 -10.37
CA ASP A 36 8.13 4.80 -11.68
C ASP A 36 8.81 6.04 -12.26
N GLN A 37 8.15 7.21 -12.13
CA GLN A 37 8.72 8.50 -12.53
C GLN A 37 9.97 8.84 -11.70
N ALA A 38 9.91 8.69 -10.37
CA ALA A 38 11.06 8.96 -9.50
C ALA A 38 12.23 8.01 -9.77
N ASN A 39 11.98 6.74 -10.10
CA ASN A 39 13.05 5.83 -10.53
C ASN A 39 13.71 6.30 -11.83
N THR A 40 12.92 6.79 -12.79
CA THR A 40 13.45 7.34 -14.06
C THR A 40 14.33 8.58 -13.82
N GLU A 41 13.90 9.46 -12.92
CA GLU A 41 14.69 10.63 -12.51
C GLU A 41 15.97 10.24 -11.77
N ALA A 42 15.92 9.21 -10.91
CA ALA A 42 17.10 8.67 -10.24
C ALA A 42 18.14 8.18 -11.26
N GLU A 43 17.73 7.38 -12.25
CA GLU A 43 18.63 6.90 -13.33
C GLU A 43 19.20 8.06 -14.16
N THR A 44 18.40 9.08 -14.43
CA THR A 44 18.85 10.28 -15.14
C THR A 44 19.87 11.07 -14.33
N ALA A 45 19.66 11.21 -13.02
CA ALA A 45 20.61 11.86 -12.12
C ALA A 45 21.92 11.06 -11.99
N TRP A 46 21.86 9.72 -11.92
CA TRP A 46 23.05 8.86 -11.93
C TRP A 46 23.88 9.05 -13.20
N ARG A 47 23.25 8.97 -14.38
CA ARG A 47 23.92 9.20 -15.68
C ARG A 47 24.58 10.58 -15.77
N ARG A 48 23.97 11.59 -15.15
CA ARG A 48 24.49 12.96 -15.08
C ARG A 48 25.50 13.18 -13.94
N ARG A 49 25.92 12.13 -13.23
CA ARG A 49 26.85 12.18 -12.09
C ARG A 49 26.36 13.07 -10.94
N LYS A 50 25.03 13.18 -10.75
CA LYS A 50 24.39 13.94 -9.65
C LYS A 50 23.98 13.01 -8.51
N GLY A 51 24.98 12.46 -7.82
CA GLY A 51 24.78 11.41 -6.81
C GLY A 51 23.74 11.74 -5.72
N PRO A 52 23.84 12.89 -5.03
CA PRO A 52 22.86 13.27 -4.00
C PRO A 52 21.42 13.37 -4.53
N MET A 53 21.24 13.91 -5.74
CA MET A 53 19.92 14.02 -6.37
C MET A 53 19.36 12.65 -6.75
N ALA A 54 20.22 11.74 -7.22
CA ALA A 54 19.81 10.39 -7.55
C ALA A 54 19.38 9.59 -6.31
N ALA A 55 20.08 9.76 -5.19
CA ALA A 55 19.68 9.20 -3.90
C ALA A 55 18.35 9.77 -3.39
N TYR A 56 18.13 11.09 -3.52
CA TYR A 56 16.86 11.74 -3.20
C TYR A 56 15.70 11.12 -3.99
N TRP A 57 15.84 11.01 -5.31
CA TRP A 57 14.81 10.39 -6.15
C TRP A 57 14.56 8.92 -5.81
N ARG A 58 15.60 8.17 -5.44
CA ARG A 58 15.43 6.79 -4.98
C ARG A 58 14.68 6.72 -3.64
N ALA A 59 14.91 7.67 -2.74
CA ALA A 59 14.14 7.76 -1.50
C ALA A 59 12.66 8.01 -1.79
N VAL A 60 12.33 8.94 -2.70
CA VAL A 60 10.95 9.19 -3.15
C VAL A 60 10.31 7.90 -3.68
N ALA A 61 11.00 7.19 -4.59
CA ALA A 61 10.49 5.93 -5.14
C ALA A 61 10.26 4.86 -4.06
N THR A 62 11.10 4.83 -3.02
CA THR A 62 10.99 3.88 -1.91
C THR A 62 9.78 4.20 -1.03
N TYR A 63 9.59 5.46 -0.64
CA TYR A 63 8.41 5.85 0.14
C TYR A 63 7.11 5.67 -0.65
N ALA A 64 7.08 6.03 -1.94
CA ALA A 64 5.93 5.82 -2.79
C ALA A 64 5.54 4.33 -2.87
N ARG A 65 6.53 3.43 -3.01
CA ARG A 65 6.31 1.98 -2.94
C ARG A 65 5.70 1.55 -1.60
N HIS A 66 6.22 2.04 -0.48
CA HIS A 66 5.72 1.69 0.85
C HIS A 66 4.28 2.19 1.04
N VAL A 67 3.95 3.41 0.62
CA VAL A 67 2.58 3.93 0.72
C VAL A 67 1.64 3.11 -0.16
N ALA A 68 1.96 2.89 -1.43
CA ALA A 68 1.14 2.07 -2.33
C ALA A 68 0.88 0.67 -1.76
N HIS A 69 1.92 0.02 -1.22
CA HIS A 69 1.76 -1.31 -0.64
C HIS A 69 0.89 -1.31 0.62
N ALA A 70 0.99 -0.29 1.48
CA ALA A 70 0.12 -0.16 2.65
C ALA A 70 -1.35 -0.06 2.25
N LEU A 71 -1.67 0.76 1.24
CA LEU A 71 -3.03 0.98 0.75
C LEU A 71 -3.65 -0.30 0.15
N SER A 72 -2.84 -1.15 -0.49
CA SER A 72 -3.29 -2.44 -1.05
C SER A 72 -3.59 -3.53 0.00
N GLN A 73 -3.10 -3.39 1.25
CA GLN A 73 -3.26 -4.44 2.27
C GLN A 73 -4.62 -4.41 2.97
N SER A 74 -5.25 -3.24 3.12
CA SER A 74 -6.59 -3.14 3.73
C SER A 74 -7.67 -3.83 2.89
N ASP A 75 -7.50 -3.86 1.57
CA ASP A 75 -8.45 -4.54 0.68
C ASP A 75 -8.47 -6.05 0.92
N GLN A 76 -7.29 -6.64 1.15
CA GLN A 76 -7.16 -8.06 1.48
C GLN A 76 -7.68 -8.41 2.89
N ALA A 77 -7.63 -7.47 3.85
CA ALA A 77 -8.15 -7.70 5.20
C ALA A 77 -9.69 -7.78 5.22
N SER A 78 -10.38 -6.98 4.40
CA SER A 78 -11.85 -7.02 4.29
C SER A 78 -12.36 -8.24 3.52
N ALA A 79 -11.61 -8.72 2.51
CA ALA A 79 -11.99 -9.90 1.73
C ALA A 79 -12.00 -11.22 2.53
N GLY A 80 -11.32 -11.28 3.68
CA GLY A 80 -11.20 -12.48 4.51
C GLY A 80 -12.38 -12.77 5.46
N THR A 81 -13.39 -11.89 5.56
CA THR A 81 -14.47 -12.03 6.56
C THR A 81 -15.83 -12.39 5.95
N ALA A 82 -15.96 -12.40 4.61
CA ALA A 82 -17.21 -12.74 3.92
C ALA A 82 -17.32 -14.25 3.60
N SER A 83 -17.21 -15.10 4.62
CA SER A 83 -17.60 -16.52 4.50
C SER A 83 -17.95 -17.08 5.87
N ALA A 84 -19.11 -16.68 6.38
CA ALA A 84 -19.79 -17.41 7.44
C ALA A 84 -21.29 -17.26 7.18
N THR A 85 -21.81 -18.09 6.27
CA THR A 85 -23.23 -18.41 6.23
C THR A 85 -23.56 -19.12 7.55
N PRO A 86 -24.40 -18.57 8.44
CA PRO A 86 -24.83 -19.33 9.60
C PRO A 86 -25.72 -20.49 9.12
N PRO A 87 -25.57 -21.72 9.66
CA PRO A 87 -26.50 -22.79 9.38
C PRO A 87 -27.88 -22.41 9.93
N ALA A 88 -28.91 -22.66 9.13
CA ALA A 88 -30.30 -22.38 9.46
C ALA A 88 -30.71 -23.04 10.78
N GLU A 89 -31.26 -22.24 11.70
CA GLU A 89 -31.89 -22.69 12.94
C GLU A 89 -33.06 -23.63 12.59
N ALA A 90 -32.92 -24.91 12.96
CA ALA A 90 -34.02 -25.86 12.94
C ALA A 90 -34.92 -25.59 14.15
N HIS A 91 -36.09 -25.00 13.91
CA HIS A 91 -37.16 -24.96 14.89
C HIS A 91 -37.74 -26.37 15.14
N PRO A 92 -38.08 -26.71 16.39
CA PRO A 92 -38.52 -28.05 16.79
C PRO A 92 -40.00 -28.26 16.45
N ASN A 93 -40.35 -29.46 15.99
CA ASN A 93 -41.74 -29.90 15.95
C ASN A 93 -41.82 -31.40 16.28
N ALA A 94 -42.15 -31.72 17.53
CA ALA A 94 -42.89 -32.89 18.01
C ALA A 94 -42.96 -32.87 19.54
#